data_AF-A0A9D4UJ38-F1
#
_entry.id   AF-A0A9D4UJ38-F1
#
_cell.length_a   1.000
_cell.length_b   1.000
_cell.length_c   1.000
_cell.angle_alpha   90.00
_cell.angle_beta   90.00
_cell.angle_gamma   90.00
#
_symmetry.space_group_name_H-M   'P 1'
#
loop_
_entity.id
_entity.type
_entity.pdbx_description
1 polymer ?
#
loop_
_entity_poly.entity_id
_entity_poly.type
_entity_poly.pdbx_seq_one_letter_code
_entity_poly.pdbx_strand_id
1 'polypeptide(L)'
;MRFSRLPCTTPLTLCWRSSLQVIVPRLPPFRAFRFSAPSSVSMYAKCCTSSEAFKGHLMLVSDLDLTMVDHEDSTHRALLDFNCLWASEYGHNSHLVYSSGRSMQRYLELEKVAPLLTPDVLILSVGTEIRLGTSLEVDKAWAKELDDGWNRDIIVEEALKLSSLRFQEEPDQGLHKVSFKVDRAKGQDMQETFSKRLSERGLRVKVLYSSGIDLDVLPYKAGKGQALAYLLKKLNQNDITHKNVLVCGDSGNDIDLFTVEGVHGVIVANAQEELERWHQLHGSNANIFRASQRCAGGIMEALQYFRFGPQLHLKDKANHESLPLFAERSVPFPAAVHREVVEFNEFMINWLLGEVSNTESSFARLSGVISDQMKAVLPEGIELTAEELLCKLRKEYGSIQVSGLRTWLDKINEQKLAEGVYLVTWQTWEQPPAGEKKGYFTSAVLKPKAGTTNGLEWLHFHKTFRSTNDPKRPQM
;
A
#
# COMPACT_ATOMS: atom_id res chain seq x y z
N MET A 1 54.38 -4.34 -41.98
CA MET A 1 53.90 -3.02 -42.44
C MET A 1 53.44 -2.20 -41.23
N ARG A 2 54.11 -1.05 -41.04
CA ARG A 2 53.84 0.17 -40.21
C ARG A 2 53.20 0.04 -38.82
N PHE A 3 53.98 0.19 -37.73
CA PHE A 3 54.47 1.43 -37.04
C PHE A 3 53.39 2.01 -36.09
N SER A 4 53.58 2.10 -34.77
CA SER A 4 54.40 3.11 -34.06
C SER A 4 54.28 2.90 -32.52
N ARG A 5 55.38 2.78 -31.76
CA ARG A 5 56.12 3.78 -30.94
C ARG A 5 55.51 4.15 -29.55
N LEU A 6 56.26 3.78 -28.49
CA LEU A 6 56.39 4.40 -27.14
C LEU A 6 56.79 5.91 -27.23
N PRO A 7 56.99 6.75 -26.16
CA PRO A 7 57.21 6.48 -24.71
C PRO A 7 56.75 7.58 -23.67
N CYS A 8 57.14 7.38 -22.39
CA CYS A 8 57.58 8.39 -21.38
C CYS A 8 56.57 9.41 -20.79
N THR A 9 56.43 9.62 -19.47
CA THR A 9 57.44 10.19 -18.54
C THR A 9 56.91 10.19 -17.08
N THR A 10 57.81 10.02 -16.10
CA THR A 10 57.69 10.48 -14.69
C THR A 10 58.62 11.70 -14.49
N PRO A 11 58.35 12.61 -13.52
CA PRO A 11 59.10 12.62 -12.22
C PRO A 11 58.24 13.10 -10.99
N LEU A 12 58.44 12.60 -9.75
CA LEU A 12 59.29 13.10 -8.63
C LEU A 12 59.21 14.64 -8.45
N THR A 13 58.96 15.30 -7.32
CA THR A 13 59.22 15.14 -5.86
C THR A 13 58.53 16.36 -5.18
N LEU A 14 58.07 16.37 -3.92
CA LEU A 14 58.89 16.71 -2.75
C LEU A 14 58.12 16.50 -1.44
N CYS A 15 58.91 16.17 -0.43
CA CYS A 15 58.58 15.74 0.92
C CYS A 15 58.36 16.94 1.86
N TRP A 16 57.41 16.84 2.79
CA TRP A 16 57.57 17.38 4.15
C TRP A 16 56.98 16.39 5.16
N ARG A 17 57.87 15.79 5.94
CA ARG A 17 57.54 15.02 7.16
C ARG A 17 57.23 16.01 8.28
N SER A 18 56.12 15.79 8.99
CA SER A 18 56.10 16.05 10.42
C SER A 18 55.31 14.94 11.11
N SER A 19 55.98 14.34 12.08
CA SER A 19 55.59 13.15 12.81
C SER A 19 54.71 13.55 13.97
N LEU A 20 53.46 13.08 13.99
CA LEU A 20 52.64 12.96 15.19
C LEU A 20 52.10 11.52 15.20
N GLN A 21 52.78 10.66 15.97
CA GLN A 21 52.26 9.34 16.31
C GLN A 21 51.06 9.54 17.25
N VAL A 22 49.85 9.43 16.71
CA VAL A 22 48.67 9.10 17.49
C VAL A 22 48.42 7.61 17.31
N ILE A 23 48.61 6.86 18.39
CA ILE A 23 48.27 5.45 18.47
C ILE A 23 46.74 5.34 18.39
N VAL A 24 46.22 4.97 17.21
CA VAL A 24 44.81 4.59 17.06
C VAL A 24 44.71 3.12 17.47
N PRO A 25 43.98 2.76 18.55
CA PRO A 25 43.73 1.36 18.85
C PRO A 25 42.91 0.75 17.70
N ARG A 26 43.42 -0.32 17.09
CA ARG A 26 42.66 -1.15 16.14
C ARG A 26 41.45 -1.72 16.89
N LEU A 27 40.27 -1.18 16.63
CA LEU A 27 39.01 -1.82 16.99
C LEU A 27 38.98 -3.22 16.33
N PRO A 28 38.57 -4.27 17.05
CA PRO A 28 38.42 -5.60 16.45
C PRO A 28 37.37 -5.53 15.32
N PRO A 29 37.48 -6.40 14.29
CA PRO A 29 36.47 -6.43 13.23
C PRO A 29 35.10 -6.63 13.86
N PHE A 30 34.15 -5.74 13.52
CA PHE A 30 32.75 -5.90 13.86
C PHE A 30 32.33 -7.31 13.47
N ARG A 31 31.99 -8.14 14.47
CA ARG A 31 31.24 -9.37 14.22
C ARG A 31 29.99 -8.93 13.47
N ALA A 32 29.87 -9.33 12.21
CA ALA A 32 28.61 -9.21 11.48
C ALA A 32 27.55 -9.89 12.34
N PHE A 33 26.65 -9.10 12.92
CA PHE A 33 25.43 -9.63 13.48
C PHE A 33 24.71 -10.31 12.32
N ARG A 34 24.70 -11.65 12.33
CA ARG A 34 23.74 -12.40 11.51
C ARG A 34 22.37 -12.03 12.07
N PHE A 35 21.69 -11.10 11.39
CA PHE A 35 20.25 -11.01 11.51
C PHE A 35 19.71 -12.36 11.03
N SER A 36 19.17 -13.16 11.96
CA SER A 36 18.31 -14.27 11.60
C SER A 36 17.20 -13.71 10.71
N ALA A 37 16.88 -14.39 9.60
CA ALA A 37 15.71 -14.06 8.82
C ALA A 37 14.50 -13.91 9.75
N PRO A 38 13.66 -12.88 9.60
CA PRO A 38 12.49 -12.72 10.44
C PRO A 38 11.69 -14.02 10.40
N SER A 39 11.25 -14.50 11.56
CA SER A 39 10.29 -15.60 11.62
C SER A 39 9.05 -15.22 10.81
N SER A 40 8.35 -16.19 10.24
CA SER A 40 7.13 -15.95 9.45
C SER A 40 6.14 -15.03 10.18
N VAL A 41 6.08 -15.12 11.51
CA VAL A 41 5.25 -14.28 12.40
C VAL A 41 5.63 -12.78 12.32
N SER A 42 6.92 -12.46 12.27
CA SER A 42 7.38 -11.05 12.23
C SER A 42 7.01 -10.32 10.94
N MET A 43 6.73 -11.04 9.85
CA MET A 43 6.34 -10.41 8.57
C MET A 43 4.91 -9.87 8.57
N TYR A 44 4.07 -10.35 9.50
CA TYR A 44 2.65 -10.00 9.60
C TYR A 44 2.32 -9.15 10.83
N ALA A 45 3.25 -9.01 11.78
CA ALA A 45 2.99 -8.31 13.04
C ALA A 45 3.06 -6.78 12.86
N LYS A 46 1.92 -6.11 12.93
CA LYS A 46 1.86 -4.70 13.32
C LYS A 46 2.11 -4.62 14.83
N CYS A 47 2.99 -3.71 15.25
CA CYS A 47 3.58 -3.56 16.59
C CYS A 47 2.74 -4.12 17.77
N CYS A 48 2.84 -5.44 18.03
CA CYS A 48 2.40 -6.04 19.28
C CYS A 48 3.65 -6.29 20.11
N THR A 49 3.81 -5.52 21.18
CA THR A 49 4.96 -5.60 22.10
C THR A 49 4.84 -6.73 23.12
N SER A 50 3.93 -7.68 22.93
CA SER A 50 3.73 -8.83 23.82
C SER A 50 3.55 -10.12 23.03
N SER A 51 3.90 -11.26 23.64
CA SER A 51 3.73 -12.62 23.13
C SER A 51 2.25 -13.07 23.03
N GLU A 52 1.34 -12.13 22.80
CA GLU A 52 -0.10 -12.37 22.74
C GLU A 52 -0.58 -12.38 21.28
N ALA A 53 -1.64 -13.15 21.01
CA ALA A 53 -2.28 -13.25 19.70
C ALA A 53 -2.70 -11.87 19.16
N PHE A 54 -2.37 -11.57 17.90
CA PHE A 54 -2.85 -10.36 17.23
C PHE A 54 -4.33 -10.55 16.84
N LYS A 55 -5.19 -9.66 17.35
CA LYS A 55 -6.60 -9.58 16.97
C LYS A 55 -6.84 -8.32 16.15
N GLY A 56 -6.68 -8.46 14.85
CA GLY A 56 -6.95 -7.42 13.87
C GLY A 56 -8.41 -7.04 13.85
N HIS A 57 -8.68 -5.74 13.71
CA HIS A 57 -10.04 -5.25 13.61
C HIS A 57 -10.65 -5.55 12.23
N LEU A 58 -9.89 -5.28 11.17
CA LEU A 58 -10.31 -5.47 9.79
C LEU A 58 -9.16 -6.03 8.94
N MET A 59 -9.46 -6.93 8.01
CA MET A 59 -8.65 -7.17 6.82
C MET A 59 -9.42 -6.65 5.61
N LEU A 60 -8.84 -5.69 4.88
CA LEU A 60 -9.40 -5.18 3.63
C LEU A 60 -8.62 -5.79 2.47
N VAL A 61 -9.32 -6.54 1.62
CA VAL A 61 -8.77 -7.24 0.46
C VAL A 61 -9.38 -6.63 -0.79
N SER A 62 -8.62 -5.84 -1.52
CA SER A 62 -9.14 -5.10 -2.68
C SER A 62 -8.43 -5.51 -3.95
N ASP A 63 -9.18 -5.71 -5.03
CA ASP A 63 -8.59 -5.54 -6.36
C ASP A 63 -8.06 -4.11 -6.55
N LEU A 64 -7.17 -3.92 -7.52
CA LEU A 64 -6.58 -2.63 -7.82
C LEU A 64 -7.32 -1.90 -8.93
N ASP A 65 -7.43 -2.49 -10.11
CA ASP A 65 -7.85 -1.80 -11.32
C ASP A 65 -9.37 -1.68 -11.32
N LEU A 66 -9.91 -0.47 -11.47
CA LEU A 66 -11.35 -0.21 -11.41
C LEU A 66 -12.02 -0.58 -10.06
N THR A 67 -11.25 -1.02 -9.06
CA THR A 67 -11.73 -1.28 -7.70
C THR A 67 -11.10 -0.33 -6.68
N MET A 68 -9.78 -0.29 -6.54
CA MET A 68 -9.10 0.69 -5.66
C MET A 68 -8.74 1.95 -6.45
N VAL A 69 -8.29 1.78 -7.69
CA VAL A 69 -7.82 2.82 -8.60
C VAL A 69 -8.85 3.04 -9.69
N ASP A 70 -9.36 4.27 -9.78
CA ASP A 70 -10.12 4.71 -10.95
C ASP A 70 -9.15 5.25 -12.02
N HIS A 71 -9.08 4.56 -13.16
CA HIS A 71 -8.22 4.98 -14.28
C HIS A 71 -8.80 6.15 -15.07
N GLU A 72 -10.06 6.50 -14.83
CA GLU A 72 -10.72 7.65 -15.45
C GLU A 72 -10.55 8.93 -14.59
N ASP A 73 -10.15 8.81 -13.32
CA ASP A 73 -9.89 9.93 -12.43
C ASP A 73 -8.39 10.23 -12.29
N SER A 74 -7.89 11.16 -13.11
CA SER A 74 -6.49 11.63 -13.02
C SER A 74 -6.15 12.33 -11.70
N THR A 75 -7.14 12.77 -10.91
CA THR A 75 -6.92 13.41 -9.61
C THR A 75 -6.74 12.40 -8.48
N HIS A 76 -7.20 11.16 -8.68
CA HIS A 76 -7.24 10.08 -7.69
C HIS A 76 -7.93 10.51 -6.38
N ARG A 77 -9.00 11.32 -6.47
CA ARG A 77 -9.60 11.96 -5.30
C ARG A 77 -10.10 10.94 -4.29
N ALA A 78 -10.91 9.98 -4.74
CA ALA A 78 -11.47 8.95 -3.87
C ALA A 78 -10.39 8.04 -3.26
N LEU A 79 -9.31 7.77 -3.99
CA LEU A 79 -8.18 7.00 -3.48
C LEU A 79 -7.40 7.78 -2.41
N LEU A 80 -7.18 9.08 -2.59
CA LEU A 80 -6.55 9.92 -1.57
C LEU A 80 -7.43 10.05 -0.32
N ASP A 81 -8.75 10.21 -0.49
CA ASP A 81 -9.69 10.22 0.64
C ASP A 81 -9.68 8.86 1.38
N PHE A 82 -9.62 7.73 0.65
CA PHE A 82 -9.40 6.41 1.23
C PHE A 82 -8.06 6.32 1.98
N ASN A 83 -6.97 6.86 1.44
CA ASN A 83 -5.66 6.83 2.10
C ASN A 83 -5.70 7.57 3.43
N CYS A 84 -6.30 8.76 3.47
CA CYS A 84 -6.46 9.54 4.69
C CYS A 84 -7.29 8.77 5.73
N LEU A 85 -8.40 8.19 5.31
CA LEU A 85 -9.24 7.35 6.16
C LEU A 85 -8.48 6.13 6.72
N TRP A 86 -7.81 5.40 5.84
CA TRP A 86 -7.08 4.19 6.20
C TRP A 86 -5.96 4.52 7.19
N ALA A 87 -5.13 5.52 6.89
CA ALA A 87 -3.99 5.92 7.70
C ALA A 87 -4.41 6.39 9.11
N SER A 88 -5.55 7.08 9.23
CA SER A 88 -6.05 7.63 10.50
C SER A 88 -6.78 6.57 11.35
N GLU A 89 -7.64 5.75 10.76
CA GLU A 89 -8.61 4.95 11.53
C GLU A 89 -8.35 3.44 11.53
N TYR A 90 -7.66 2.91 10.52
CA TYR A 90 -7.56 1.45 10.31
C TYR A 90 -6.12 0.93 10.34
N GLY A 91 -5.18 1.70 9.81
CA GLY A 91 -3.82 1.24 9.53
C GLY A 91 -3.05 0.70 10.73
N HIS A 92 -3.38 1.17 11.94
CA HIS A 92 -2.73 0.77 13.20
C HIS A 92 -3.13 -0.62 13.71
N ASN A 93 -4.32 -1.13 13.34
CA ASN A 93 -4.85 -2.40 13.87
C ASN A 93 -5.54 -3.29 12.82
N SER A 94 -5.41 -2.94 11.55
CA SER A 94 -6.05 -3.63 10.42
C SER A 94 -5.01 -3.99 9.36
N HIS A 95 -5.33 -4.93 8.47
CA HIS A 95 -4.43 -5.34 7.38
C HIS A 95 -4.97 -4.90 6.02
N LEU A 96 -4.12 -4.30 5.20
CA LEU A 96 -4.40 -3.95 3.81
C LEU A 96 -3.81 -4.99 2.87
N VAL A 97 -4.65 -5.60 2.04
CA VAL A 97 -4.25 -6.59 1.05
C VAL A 97 -4.69 -6.11 -0.32
N TYR A 98 -3.76 -6.02 -1.27
CA TYR A 98 -4.12 -5.86 -2.67
C TYR A 98 -4.13 -7.21 -3.37
N SER A 99 -5.25 -7.55 -4.02
CA SER A 99 -5.49 -8.82 -4.71
C SER A 99 -5.76 -8.58 -6.19
N SER A 100 -4.69 -8.49 -6.99
CA SER A 100 -4.73 -8.03 -8.37
C SER A 100 -4.39 -9.09 -9.41
N GLY A 101 -4.92 -8.92 -10.61
CA GLY A 101 -4.48 -9.65 -11.81
C GLY A 101 -3.09 -9.25 -12.31
N ARG A 102 -2.59 -8.08 -11.89
CA ARG A 102 -1.26 -7.58 -12.26
C ARG A 102 -0.14 -8.49 -11.77
N SER A 103 0.91 -8.61 -12.57
CA SER A 103 2.19 -9.14 -12.11
C SER A 103 2.92 -8.14 -11.22
N MET A 104 4.00 -8.58 -10.57
CA MET A 104 4.83 -7.70 -9.75
C MET A 104 5.36 -6.49 -10.52
N GLN A 105 5.78 -6.69 -11.77
CA GLN A 105 6.26 -5.61 -12.62
C GLN A 105 5.15 -4.59 -12.90
N ARG A 106 3.97 -5.04 -13.33
CA ARG A 106 2.80 -4.19 -13.61
C ARG A 106 2.27 -3.49 -12.36
N TYR A 107 2.38 -4.11 -11.18
CA TYR A 107 2.05 -3.49 -9.90
C TYR A 107 3.01 -2.33 -9.59
N LEU A 108 4.33 -2.54 -9.74
CA LEU A 108 5.33 -1.48 -9.53
C LEU A 108 5.16 -0.32 -10.51
N GLU A 109 4.74 -0.59 -11.75
CA GLU A 109 4.37 0.45 -12.72
C GLU A 109 3.18 1.27 -12.24
N LEU A 110 2.13 0.63 -11.72
CA LEU A 110 0.96 1.32 -11.16
C LEU A 110 1.31 2.14 -9.92
N GLU A 111 2.12 1.61 -9.00
CA GLU A 111 2.54 2.29 -7.76
C GLU A 111 3.39 3.57 -8.03
N LYS A 112 4.00 3.68 -9.21
CA LYS A 112 4.70 4.90 -9.63
C LYS A 112 3.73 6.04 -9.96
N VAL A 113 2.54 5.72 -10.48
CA VAL A 113 1.61 6.72 -11.03
C VAL A 113 0.40 6.96 -10.15
N ALA A 114 -0.07 5.94 -9.42
CA ALA A 114 -1.19 6.02 -8.50
C ALA A 114 -0.69 6.19 -7.05
N PRO A 115 -1.36 7.02 -6.21
CA PRO A 115 -1.01 7.21 -4.81
C PRO A 115 -1.45 6.02 -3.96
N LEU A 116 -0.87 4.84 -4.19
CA LEU A 116 -1.16 3.64 -3.41
C LEU A 116 -0.46 3.69 -2.05
N LEU A 117 -1.14 3.20 -1.01
CA LEU A 117 -0.51 2.88 0.26
C LEU A 117 0.34 1.63 0.12
N THR A 118 1.36 1.48 0.96
CA THR A 118 2.06 0.20 1.04
C THR A 118 1.13 -0.84 1.66
N PRO A 119 0.82 -1.95 0.97
CA PRO A 119 -0.01 -3.00 1.53
C PRO A 119 0.81 -3.87 2.51
N ASP A 120 0.09 -4.57 3.38
CA ASP A 120 0.66 -5.59 4.27
C ASP A 120 0.89 -6.91 3.51
N VAL A 121 0.05 -7.20 2.52
CA VAL A 121 0.15 -8.37 1.64
C VAL A 121 -0.22 -8.00 0.20
N LEU A 122 0.53 -8.54 -0.76
CA LEU A 122 0.14 -8.55 -2.16
C LEU A 122 -0.25 -9.97 -2.57
N ILE A 123 -1.41 -10.10 -3.20
CA ILE A 123 -1.84 -11.27 -3.95
C ILE A 123 -1.83 -10.83 -5.42
N LEU A 124 -0.94 -11.38 -6.22
CA LEU A 124 -0.68 -10.94 -7.61
C LEU A 124 -0.97 -12.05 -8.60
N SER A 125 -0.99 -11.69 -9.89
CA SER A 125 -1.14 -12.63 -11.00
C SER A 125 -2.35 -13.55 -10.80
N VAL A 126 -3.49 -12.96 -10.40
CA VAL A 126 -4.76 -13.66 -10.14
C VAL A 126 -4.62 -14.73 -9.04
N GLY A 127 -3.85 -14.43 -8.00
CA GLY A 127 -3.68 -15.31 -6.85
C GLY A 127 -2.63 -16.41 -7.03
N THR A 128 -1.78 -16.34 -8.05
CA THR A 128 -0.68 -17.30 -8.24
C THR A 128 0.58 -16.92 -7.49
N GLU A 129 0.65 -15.69 -6.97
CA GLU A 129 1.78 -15.20 -6.21
C GLU A 129 1.29 -14.45 -4.98
N ILE A 130 1.85 -14.78 -3.81
CA ILE A 130 1.60 -14.05 -2.56
C ILE A 130 2.93 -13.46 -2.10
N ARG A 131 2.94 -12.16 -1.79
CA ARG A 131 4.09 -11.45 -1.23
C ARG A 131 3.73 -10.78 0.08
N LEU A 132 4.66 -10.86 1.03
CA LEU A 132 4.39 -10.59 2.44
C LEU A 132 5.26 -9.46 2.97
N GLY A 133 4.66 -8.66 3.86
CA GLY A 133 5.34 -7.63 4.64
C GLY A 133 5.88 -6.48 3.80
N THR A 134 6.53 -5.52 4.47
CA THR A 134 7.02 -4.30 3.82
C THR A 134 8.14 -4.54 2.78
N SER A 135 8.85 -5.68 2.87
CA SER A 135 9.86 -6.13 1.90
C SER A 135 9.25 -6.86 0.69
N LEU A 136 7.95 -7.17 0.71
CA LEU A 136 7.23 -7.87 -0.36
C LEU A 136 7.89 -9.20 -0.76
N GLU A 137 8.26 -9.99 0.25
CA GLU A 137 8.91 -11.28 0.08
C GLU A 137 7.93 -12.35 -0.42
N VAL A 138 8.35 -13.14 -1.40
CA VAL A 138 7.53 -14.21 -1.99
C VAL A 138 7.25 -15.32 -0.98
N ASP A 139 5.97 -15.69 -0.84
CA ASP A 139 5.55 -16.86 -0.08
C ASP A 139 5.85 -18.15 -0.84
N LYS A 140 7.04 -18.72 -0.57
CA LYS A 140 7.49 -19.97 -1.19
C LYS A 140 6.61 -21.17 -0.86
N ALA A 141 5.91 -21.16 0.28
CA ALA A 141 5.02 -22.26 0.66
C ALA A 141 3.77 -22.24 -0.23
N TRP A 142 3.24 -21.05 -0.55
CA TRP A 142 2.15 -20.91 -1.52
C TRP A 142 2.57 -21.36 -2.91
N ALA A 143 3.72 -20.90 -3.41
CA ALA A 143 4.22 -21.29 -4.72
C ALA A 143 4.34 -22.81 -4.87
N LYS A 144 4.78 -23.51 -3.83
CA LYS A 144 4.87 -24.98 -3.81
C LYS A 144 3.50 -25.67 -3.81
N GLU A 145 2.51 -25.10 -3.13
CA GLU A 145 1.14 -25.65 -3.12
C GLU A 145 0.52 -25.67 -4.53
N LEU A 146 0.92 -24.72 -5.38
CA LEU A 146 0.46 -24.56 -6.75
C LEU A 146 1.10 -25.51 -7.76
N ASP A 147 2.16 -26.23 -7.39
CA ASP A 147 2.82 -27.20 -8.29
C ASP A 147 1.96 -28.48 -8.53
N ASP A 148 0.99 -28.74 -7.66
CA ASP A 148 0.14 -29.95 -7.72
C ASP A 148 -0.75 -29.97 -8.98
N GLY A 149 -0.41 -30.86 -9.92
CA GLY A 149 -1.15 -31.02 -11.19
C GLY A 149 -0.93 -29.90 -12.20
N TRP A 150 0.07 -29.05 -11.99
CA TRP A 150 0.48 -27.98 -12.89
C TRP A 150 1.65 -28.40 -13.79
N ASN A 151 1.55 -28.11 -15.09
CA ASN A 151 2.68 -28.21 -16.01
C ASN A 151 2.55 -27.14 -17.09
N ARG A 152 3.39 -26.11 -16.98
CA ARG A 152 3.37 -24.95 -17.88
C ARG A 152 3.69 -25.32 -19.33
N ASP A 153 4.62 -26.25 -19.55
CA ASP A 153 5.08 -26.60 -20.89
C ASP A 153 3.98 -27.30 -21.70
N ILE A 154 3.19 -28.17 -21.07
CA ILE A 154 2.04 -28.81 -21.71
C ILE A 154 0.98 -27.78 -22.09
N ILE A 155 0.74 -26.76 -21.25
CA ILE A 155 -0.22 -25.68 -21.55
C ILE A 155 0.22 -24.89 -22.77
N VAL A 156 1.51 -24.51 -22.83
CA VAL A 156 2.09 -23.80 -23.97
C VAL A 156 2.02 -24.66 -25.23
N GLU A 157 2.37 -25.95 -25.13
CA GLU A 157 2.29 -26.91 -26.24
C GLU A 157 0.86 -27.01 -26.82
N GLU A 158 -0.16 -27.15 -25.97
CA GLU A 158 -1.56 -27.20 -26.40
C GLU A 158 -2.05 -25.87 -26.95
N ALA A 159 -1.63 -24.75 -26.36
CA ALA A 159 -2.00 -23.42 -26.83
C ALA A 159 -1.48 -23.13 -28.24
N LEU A 160 -0.26 -23.55 -28.57
CA LEU A 160 0.33 -23.40 -29.91
C LEU A 160 -0.45 -24.14 -31.01
N LYS A 161 -1.28 -25.12 -30.65
CA LYS A 161 -2.17 -25.85 -31.58
C LYS A 161 -3.47 -25.09 -31.87
N LEU A 162 -3.75 -24.01 -31.15
CA LEU A 162 -4.98 -23.23 -31.25
C LEU A 162 -4.66 -21.82 -31.79
N SER A 163 -4.90 -21.60 -33.09
CA SER A 163 -4.60 -20.32 -33.76
C SER A 163 -5.41 -19.11 -33.25
N SER A 164 -6.48 -19.36 -32.51
CA SER A 164 -7.33 -18.34 -31.87
C SER A 164 -6.76 -17.79 -30.57
N LEU A 165 -5.75 -18.44 -29.96
CA LEU A 165 -5.09 -17.97 -28.76
C LEU A 165 -3.84 -17.17 -29.15
N ARG A 166 -3.72 -15.96 -28.61
CA ARG A 166 -2.51 -15.13 -28.74
C ARG A 166 -1.91 -14.92 -27.37
N PHE A 167 -0.64 -15.25 -27.17
CA PHE A 167 0.01 -14.97 -25.88
C PHE A 167 -0.05 -13.48 -25.56
N GLN A 168 -0.33 -13.16 -24.30
CA GLN A 168 -0.07 -11.83 -23.75
C GLN A 168 1.43 -11.58 -23.62
N GLU A 169 1.82 -10.34 -23.32
CA GLU A 169 3.21 -9.93 -23.18
C GLU A 169 3.92 -10.68 -22.03
N GLU A 170 5.25 -10.73 -22.08
CA GLU A 170 6.07 -11.44 -21.09
C GLU A 170 5.79 -11.05 -19.63
N PRO A 171 5.60 -9.75 -19.29
CA PRO A 171 5.28 -9.35 -17.92
C PRO A 171 3.95 -9.90 -17.39
N ASP A 172 3.06 -10.35 -18.26
CA ASP A 172 1.74 -10.89 -17.89
C ASP A 172 1.75 -12.43 -17.81
N GLN A 173 2.88 -13.06 -18.15
CA GLN A 173 3.16 -14.47 -17.94
C GLN A 173 3.78 -14.71 -16.56
N GLY A 174 3.68 -15.94 -16.05
CA GLY A 174 4.31 -16.31 -14.78
C GLY A 174 4.67 -17.79 -14.69
N LEU A 175 5.24 -18.18 -13.56
CA LEU A 175 5.58 -19.57 -13.25
C LEU A 175 4.32 -20.45 -13.18
N HIS A 176 3.27 -19.92 -12.55
CA HIS A 176 1.97 -20.58 -12.35
C HIS A 176 0.83 -19.86 -13.08
N LYS A 177 1.14 -19.10 -14.14
CA LYS A 177 0.16 -18.39 -14.98
C LYS A 177 0.58 -18.38 -16.44
N VAL A 178 -0.33 -18.76 -17.33
CA VAL A 178 -0.16 -18.59 -18.78
C VAL A 178 -1.36 -17.82 -19.33
N SER A 179 -1.09 -16.69 -19.99
CA SER A 179 -2.12 -15.71 -20.34
C SER A 179 -2.21 -15.47 -21.84
N PHE A 180 -3.44 -15.35 -22.30
CA PHE A 180 -3.79 -15.23 -23.71
C PHE A 180 -4.82 -14.12 -23.94
N LYS A 181 -4.83 -13.58 -25.15
CA LYS A 181 -5.92 -12.81 -25.73
C LYS A 181 -6.73 -13.69 -26.67
N VAL A 182 -8.05 -13.56 -26.60
CA VAL A 182 -9.02 -14.26 -27.44
C VAL A 182 -10.04 -13.27 -27.99
N ASP A 183 -10.51 -13.50 -29.22
CA ASP A 183 -11.60 -12.70 -29.81
C ASP A 183 -12.84 -12.77 -28.90
N ARG A 184 -13.44 -11.62 -28.57
CA ARG A 184 -14.60 -11.51 -27.67
C ARG A 184 -15.74 -12.46 -28.04
N ALA A 185 -16.02 -12.62 -29.33
CA ALA A 185 -17.09 -13.48 -29.84
C ALA A 185 -16.85 -14.98 -29.60
N LYS A 186 -15.62 -15.39 -29.26
CA LYS A 186 -15.21 -16.80 -29.08
C LYS A 186 -14.73 -17.10 -27.66
N GLY A 187 -14.73 -16.13 -26.75
CA GLY A 187 -14.08 -16.25 -25.44
C GLY A 187 -14.60 -17.43 -24.61
N GLN A 188 -15.93 -17.54 -24.49
CA GLN A 188 -16.59 -18.61 -23.71
C GLN A 188 -16.33 -20.00 -24.32
N ASP A 189 -16.59 -20.16 -25.63
CA ASP A 189 -16.34 -21.43 -26.34
C ASP A 189 -14.87 -21.86 -26.26
N MET A 190 -13.95 -20.89 -26.32
CA MET A 190 -12.51 -21.14 -26.20
C MET A 190 -12.11 -21.56 -24.79
N GLN A 191 -12.69 -20.93 -23.76
CA GLN A 191 -12.49 -21.31 -22.36
C GLN A 191 -12.87 -22.78 -22.14
N GLU A 192 -14.06 -23.19 -22.59
CA GLU A 192 -14.53 -24.57 -22.47
C GLU A 192 -13.66 -25.56 -23.26
N THR A 193 -13.38 -25.23 -24.53
CA THR A 193 -12.58 -26.08 -25.43
C THR A 193 -11.17 -26.30 -24.87
N PHE A 194 -10.51 -25.23 -24.42
CA PHE A 194 -9.14 -25.32 -23.94
C PHE A 194 -9.09 -26.03 -22.59
N SER A 195 -10.03 -25.74 -21.68
CA SER A 195 -10.18 -26.45 -20.40
C SER A 195 -10.29 -27.96 -20.61
N LYS A 196 -11.14 -28.41 -21.55
CA LYS A 196 -11.28 -29.84 -21.87
C LYS A 196 -9.96 -30.45 -22.35
N ARG A 197 -9.27 -29.83 -23.31
CA ARG A 197 -7.97 -30.32 -23.83
C ARG A 197 -6.91 -30.47 -22.74
N LEU A 198 -6.81 -29.47 -21.86
CA LEU A 198 -5.84 -29.51 -20.77
C LEU A 198 -6.17 -30.64 -19.77
N SER A 199 -7.46 -30.87 -19.50
CA SER A 199 -7.89 -31.99 -18.65
C SER A 199 -7.58 -33.36 -19.27
N GLU A 200 -7.74 -33.52 -20.59
CA GLU A 200 -7.42 -34.76 -21.32
C GLU A 200 -5.91 -35.06 -21.31
N ARG A 201 -5.07 -34.03 -21.15
CA ARG A 201 -3.62 -34.15 -20.94
C ARG A 201 -3.24 -34.43 -19.47
N GLY A 202 -4.22 -34.60 -18.58
CA GLY A 202 -4.02 -34.92 -17.17
C GLY A 202 -3.69 -33.72 -16.29
N LEU A 203 -3.87 -32.48 -16.78
CA LEU A 203 -3.62 -31.28 -16.00
C LEU A 203 -4.78 -30.94 -15.08
N ARG A 204 -4.46 -30.39 -13.90
CA ARG A 204 -5.43 -29.83 -12.95
C ARG A 204 -5.32 -28.32 -12.95
N VAL A 205 -6.04 -27.69 -13.86
CA VAL A 205 -6.02 -26.23 -14.07
C VAL A 205 -7.42 -25.63 -14.04
N LYS A 206 -7.46 -24.31 -13.87
CA LYS A 206 -8.60 -23.46 -14.16
C LYS A 206 -8.27 -22.63 -15.40
N VAL A 207 -9.28 -22.44 -16.25
CA VAL A 207 -9.21 -21.48 -17.36
C VAL A 207 -10.21 -20.38 -17.04
N LEU A 208 -9.71 -19.15 -16.83
CA LEU A 208 -10.51 -17.98 -16.49
C LEU A 208 -10.60 -17.08 -17.72
N TYR A 209 -11.81 -16.58 -18.01
CA TYR A 209 -12.04 -15.58 -19.05
C TYR A 209 -12.57 -14.31 -18.39
N SER A 210 -11.97 -13.17 -18.69
CA SER A 210 -12.26 -11.89 -18.03
C SER A 210 -12.13 -10.71 -18.99
N SER A 211 -12.84 -9.61 -18.67
CA SER A 211 -12.76 -8.34 -19.40
C SER A 211 -13.04 -8.45 -20.91
N GLY A 212 -13.75 -9.51 -21.32
CA GLY A 212 -14.14 -9.73 -22.70
C GLY A 212 -13.01 -10.12 -23.67
N ILE A 213 -11.75 -10.24 -23.24
CA ILE A 213 -10.62 -10.49 -24.14
C ILE A 213 -9.53 -11.38 -23.52
N ASP A 214 -9.38 -11.39 -22.20
CA ASP A 214 -8.27 -12.06 -21.55
C ASP A 214 -8.66 -13.46 -21.09
N LEU A 215 -7.76 -14.41 -21.34
CA LEU A 215 -7.92 -15.82 -20.97
C LEU A 215 -6.67 -16.29 -20.23
N ASP A 216 -6.84 -16.63 -18.96
CA ASP A 216 -5.78 -17.03 -18.05
C ASP A 216 -5.89 -18.52 -17.70
N VAL A 217 -4.78 -19.26 -17.82
CA VAL A 217 -4.66 -20.63 -17.33
C VAL A 217 -3.84 -20.62 -16.04
N LEU A 218 -4.44 -21.13 -14.97
CA LEU A 218 -3.87 -21.16 -13.63
C LEU A 218 -3.97 -22.57 -13.03
N PRO A 219 -3.12 -22.96 -12.06
CA PRO A 219 -3.32 -24.16 -11.27
C PRO A 219 -4.72 -24.22 -10.66
N TYR A 220 -5.28 -25.42 -10.49
CA TYR A 220 -6.62 -25.58 -9.94
C TYR A 220 -6.79 -24.95 -8.53
N LYS A 221 -5.72 -24.96 -7.73
CA LYS A 221 -5.71 -24.36 -6.38
C LYS A 221 -5.48 -22.84 -6.39
N ALA A 222 -5.11 -22.25 -7.53
CA ALA A 222 -4.93 -20.80 -7.65
C ALA A 222 -6.28 -20.08 -7.81
N GLY A 223 -6.21 -18.75 -7.80
CA GLY A 223 -7.34 -17.83 -7.82
C GLY A 223 -7.30 -16.88 -6.63
N LYS A 224 -7.91 -15.69 -6.78
CA LYS A 224 -7.92 -14.66 -5.72
C LYS A 224 -8.56 -15.19 -4.43
N GLY A 225 -9.70 -15.88 -4.53
CA GLY A 225 -10.38 -16.47 -3.38
C GLY A 225 -9.59 -17.56 -2.67
N GLN A 226 -8.93 -18.46 -3.41
CA GLN A 226 -8.11 -19.53 -2.81
C GLN A 226 -6.83 -18.99 -2.18
N ALA A 227 -6.20 -17.99 -2.80
CA ALA A 227 -5.07 -17.28 -2.20
C ALA A 227 -5.46 -16.58 -0.89
N LEU A 228 -6.64 -15.95 -0.84
CA LEU A 228 -7.18 -15.37 0.39
C LEU A 228 -7.48 -16.44 1.45
N ALA A 229 -8.12 -17.54 1.09
CA ALA A 229 -8.40 -18.63 2.03
C ALA A 229 -7.11 -19.24 2.62
N TYR A 230 -6.09 -19.42 1.79
CA TYR A 230 -4.75 -19.83 2.24
C TYR A 230 -4.13 -18.78 3.19
N LEU A 231 -4.21 -17.50 2.85
CA LEU A 231 -3.69 -16.41 3.67
C LEU A 231 -4.36 -16.39 5.05
N LEU A 232 -5.69 -16.44 5.12
CA LEU A 232 -6.45 -16.46 6.37
C LEU A 232 -6.06 -17.67 7.23
N LYS A 233 -5.96 -18.86 6.61
CA LYS A 233 -5.50 -20.07 7.31
C LYS A 233 -4.09 -19.89 7.88
N LYS A 234 -3.17 -19.34 7.07
CA LYS A 234 -1.79 -19.11 7.49
C LYS A 234 -1.70 -18.09 8.63
N LEU A 235 -2.46 -17.01 8.58
CA LEU A 235 -2.51 -16.00 9.63
C LEU A 235 -3.06 -16.58 10.94
N ASN A 236 -4.17 -17.33 10.87
CA ASN A 236 -4.75 -18.00 12.03
C ASN A 236 -3.76 -18.99 12.68
N GLN A 237 -2.96 -19.70 11.89
CA GLN A 237 -1.90 -20.60 12.39
C GLN A 237 -0.75 -19.85 13.09
N ASN A 238 -0.59 -18.55 12.85
CA ASN A 238 0.38 -17.69 13.51
C ASN A 238 -0.26 -16.80 14.58
N ASP A 239 -1.45 -17.18 15.09
CA ASP A 239 -2.22 -16.44 16.09
C ASP A 239 -2.59 -15.01 15.67
N ILE A 240 -2.77 -14.79 14.36
CA ILE A 240 -3.23 -13.53 13.77
C ILE A 240 -4.64 -13.76 13.24
N THR A 241 -5.62 -13.19 13.91
CA THR A 241 -7.05 -13.34 13.56
C THR A 241 -7.65 -11.97 13.29
N HIS A 242 -8.62 -11.90 12.37
CA HIS A 242 -9.32 -10.67 12.05
C HIS A 242 -10.80 -10.81 12.41
N LYS A 243 -11.36 -9.80 13.06
CA LYS A 243 -12.80 -9.79 13.38
C LYS A 243 -13.66 -9.71 12.13
N ASN A 244 -13.21 -8.92 11.17
CA ASN A 244 -13.91 -8.68 9.91
C ASN A 244 -12.95 -8.82 8.74
N VAL A 245 -13.42 -9.41 7.65
CA VAL A 245 -12.74 -9.44 6.36
C VAL A 245 -13.67 -8.81 5.34
N LEU A 246 -13.22 -7.75 4.67
CA LEU A 246 -13.93 -7.09 3.59
C LEU A 246 -13.19 -7.35 2.28
N VAL A 247 -13.85 -7.97 1.31
CA VAL A 247 -13.36 -8.15 -0.06
C VAL A 247 -13.99 -7.12 -0.99
N CYS A 248 -13.21 -6.54 -1.89
CA CYS A 248 -13.64 -5.52 -2.84
C CYS A 248 -13.28 -5.97 -4.26
N GLY A 249 -14.21 -5.89 -5.20
CA GLY A 249 -13.97 -6.25 -6.60
C GLY A 249 -14.94 -5.60 -7.57
N ASP A 250 -14.57 -5.64 -8.85
CA ASP A 250 -15.33 -5.08 -9.97
C ASP A 250 -15.60 -6.12 -11.07
N SER A 251 -14.81 -7.20 -11.19
CA SER A 251 -14.81 -8.06 -12.38
C SER A 251 -14.91 -9.56 -12.09
N GLY A 252 -14.90 -10.38 -13.15
CA GLY A 252 -15.06 -11.83 -13.04
C GLY A 252 -13.95 -12.54 -12.26
N ASN A 253 -12.73 -11.99 -12.28
CA ASN A 253 -11.62 -12.58 -11.54
C ASN A 253 -11.73 -12.36 -10.02
N ASP A 254 -12.66 -11.51 -9.57
CA ASP A 254 -12.95 -11.23 -8.17
C ASP A 254 -14.05 -12.12 -7.59
N ILE A 255 -14.85 -12.77 -8.43
CA ILE A 255 -15.99 -13.61 -8.02
C ILE A 255 -15.60 -14.57 -6.90
N ASP A 256 -14.45 -15.25 -7.04
CA ASP A 256 -13.94 -16.22 -6.07
C ASP A 256 -13.73 -15.61 -4.68
N LEU A 257 -13.39 -14.31 -4.57
CA LEU A 257 -13.23 -13.63 -3.29
C LEU A 257 -14.53 -13.60 -2.48
N PHE A 258 -15.66 -13.35 -3.15
CA PHE A 258 -16.98 -13.26 -2.52
C PHE A 258 -17.51 -14.62 -2.03
N THR A 259 -16.87 -15.72 -2.46
CA THR A 259 -17.24 -17.08 -2.04
C THR A 259 -16.47 -17.59 -0.83
N VAL A 260 -15.46 -16.84 -0.36
CA VAL A 260 -14.66 -17.22 0.81
C VAL A 260 -15.52 -17.16 2.07
N GLU A 261 -15.46 -18.19 2.91
CA GLU A 261 -16.27 -18.28 4.12
C GLU A 261 -15.96 -17.14 5.11
N GLY A 262 -17.01 -16.53 5.66
CA GLY A 262 -16.90 -15.50 6.70
C GLY A 262 -16.52 -14.10 6.22
N VAL A 263 -16.41 -13.87 4.90
CA VAL A 263 -16.12 -12.54 4.35
C VAL A 263 -17.37 -11.71 4.15
N HIS A 264 -17.19 -10.39 4.21
CA HIS A 264 -18.11 -9.40 3.68
C HIS A 264 -17.57 -8.92 2.34
N GLY A 265 -18.44 -8.57 1.41
CA GLY A 265 -18.07 -8.18 0.06
C GLY A 265 -18.63 -6.81 -0.31
N VAL A 266 -17.89 -6.05 -1.11
CA VAL A 266 -18.41 -4.89 -1.83
C VAL A 266 -18.20 -5.05 -3.33
N ILE A 267 -19.29 -4.90 -4.07
CA ILE A 267 -19.30 -4.72 -5.52
C ILE A 267 -19.35 -3.21 -5.78
N VAL A 268 -18.30 -2.66 -6.39
CA VAL A 268 -18.22 -1.22 -6.69
C VAL A 268 -19.21 -0.84 -7.81
N ALA A 269 -19.66 0.42 -7.85
CA ALA A 269 -20.71 0.84 -8.79
C ALA A 269 -20.34 0.69 -10.29
N ASN A 270 -19.05 0.63 -10.60
CA ASN A 270 -18.50 0.43 -11.93
C ASN A 270 -18.12 -1.02 -12.23
N ALA A 271 -18.72 -1.99 -11.51
CA ALA A 271 -18.50 -3.40 -11.75
C ALA A 271 -18.91 -3.83 -13.18
N GLN A 272 -18.17 -4.80 -13.71
CA GLN A 272 -18.37 -5.38 -15.04
C GLN A 272 -19.53 -6.37 -15.04
N GLU A 273 -20.06 -6.62 -16.25
CA GLU A 273 -21.26 -7.43 -16.45
C GLU A 273 -21.11 -8.84 -15.86
N GLU A 274 -19.93 -9.44 -15.90
CA GLU A 274 -19.73 -10.78 -15.36
C GLU A 274 -19.91 -10.89 -13.83
N LEU A 275 -19.40 -9.93 -13.04
CA LEU A 275 -19.57 -9.91 -11.58
C LEU A 275 -21.02 -9.59 -11.23
N GLU A 276 -21.64 -8.70 -11.99
CA GLU A 276 -23.03 -8.31 -11.78
C GLU A 276 -24.00 -9.45 -12.07
N ARG A 277 -23.76 -10.17 -13.17
CA ARG A 277 -24.52 -11.36 -13.51
C ARG A 277 -24.34 -12.45 -12.47
N TRP A 278 -23.12 -12.67 -11.98
CA TRP A 278 -22.86 -13.60 -10.89
C TRP A 278 -23.67 -13.23 -9.64
N HIS A 279 -23.63 -11.97 -9.22
CA HIS A 279 -24.38 -11.52 -8.05
C HIS A 279 -25.91 -11.70 -8.22
N GLN A 280 -26.45 -11.42 -9.40
CA GLN A 280 -27.87 -11.64 -9.70
C GLN A 280 -28.29 -13.12 -9.61
N LEU A 281 -27.41 -14.04 -10.05
CA LEU A 281 -27.69 -15.48 -10.05
C LEU A 281 -27.54 -16.12 -8.66
N HIS A 282 -26.64 -15.61 -7.83
CA HIS A 282 -26.35 -16.17 -6.51
C HIS A 282 -27.11 -15.51 -5.35
N GLY A 283 -27.96 -14.52 -5.66
CA GLY A 283 -28.95 -13.95 -4.74
C GLY A 283 -28.37 -12.92 -3.77
N SER A 284 -29.27 -12.29 -3.00
CA SER A 284 -28.98 -11.28 -1.99
C SER A 284 -28.35 -11.90 -0.74
N ASN A 285 -27.03 -12.07 -0.77
CA ASN A 285 -26.24 -12.35 0.42
C ASN A 285 -26.16 -11.07 1.27
N ALA A 286 -26.64 -11.10 2.52
CA ALA A 286 -26.60 -9.95 3.43
C ALA A 286 -25.17 -9.45 3.72
N ASN A 287 -24.16 -10.28 3.46
CA ASN A 287 -22.76 -9.93 3.58
C ASN A 287 -22.19 -9.24 2.32
N ILE A 288 -22.97 -9.10 1.25
CA ILE A 288 -22.55 -8.41 0.02
C ILE A 288 -23.29 -7.08 -0.10
N PHE A 289 -22.53 -6.00 -0.16
CA PHE A 289 -23.02 -4.65 -0.37
C PHE A 289 -22.74 -4.21 -1.82
N ARG A 290 -23.74 -3.60 -2.47
CA ARG A 290 -23.55 -2.94 -3.76
C ARG A 290 -23.40 -1.45 -3.52
N ALA A 291 -22.23 -0.93 -3.83
CA ALA A 291 -21.92 0.48 -3.65
C ALA A 291 -22.66 1.35 -4.69
N SER A 292 -22.96 2.59 -4.30
CA SER A 292 -23.40 3.65 -5.20
C SER A 292 -22.21 4.40 -5.81
N GLN A 293 -21.07 4.39 -5.12
CA GLN A 293 -19.83 5.02 -5.57
C GLN A 293 -18.91 4.04 -6.32
N ARG A 294 -18.12 4.62 -7.22
CA ARG A 294 -17.08 3.92 -7.98
C ARG A 294 -15.83 3.69 -7.15
N CYS A 295 -15.07 2.66 -7.50
CA CYS A 295 -13.72 2.40 -7.02
C CYS A 295 -13.56 2.57 -5.48
N ALA A 296 -12.49 3.25 -5.02
CA ALA A 296 -12.23 3.51 -3.60
C ALA A 296 -13.39 4.22 -2.87
N GLY A 297 -14.21 4.99 -3.58
CA GLY A 297 -15.42 5.59 -3.01
C GLY A 297 -16.41 4.51 -2.55
N GLY A 298 -16.61 3.47 -3.36
CA GLY A 298 -17.49 2.34 -3.01
C GLY A 298 -16.93 1.50 -1.86
N ILE A 299 -15.61 1.38 -1.76
CA ILE A 299 -14.95 0.74 -0.61
C ILE A 299 -15.25 1.51 0.69
N MET A 300 -15.15 2.84 0.66
CA MET A 300 -15.48 3.67 1.83
C MET A 300 -16.95 3.59 2.21
N GLU A 301 -17.87 3.54 1.23
CA GLU A 301 -19.29 3.29 1.51
C GLU A 301 -19.52 1.95 2.21
N ALA A 302 -18.86 0.88 1.77
CA ALA A 302 -18.97 -0.44 2.39
C ALA A 302 -18.46 -0.45 3.84
N LEU A 303 -17.34 0.22 4.12
CA LEU A 303 -16.82 0.37 5.49
C LEU A 303 -17.86 1.02 6.41
N GLN A 304 -18.59 2.03 5.90
CA GLN A 304 -19.67 2.67 6.63
C GLN A 304 -20.90 1.76 6.77
N TYR A 305 -21.32 1.10 5.70
CA TYR A 305 -22.48 0.21 5.65
C TYR A 305 -22.37 -0.92 6.67
N PHE A 306 -21.24 -1.65 6.66
CA PHE A 306 -20.97 -2.74 7.59
C PHE A 306 -20.54 -2.28 8.98
N ARG A 307 -20.36 -0.97 9.18
CA ARG A 307 -19.93 -0.35 10.46
C ARG A 307 -18.60 -0.93 10.94
N PHE A 308 -17.68 -1.14 10.01
CA PHE A 308 -16.33 -1.64 10.31
C PHE A 308 -15.41 -0.57 10.88
N GLY A 309 -15.85 0.67 11.08
CA GLY A 309 -15.06 1.67 11.79
C GLY A 309 -15.90 2.84 12.29
N PRO A 310 -15.28 4.00 12.56
CA PRO A 310 -16.01 5.19 12.95
C PRO A 310 -16.96 5.63 11.82
N GLN A 311 -18.10 6.22 12.19
CA GLN A 311 -18.99 6.80 11.20
C GLN A 311 -18.32 8.01 10.56
N LEU A 312 -18.16 7.96 9.24
CA LEU A 312 -17.58 9.03 8.44
C LEU A 312 -18.60 10.10 8.16
N HIS A 313 -18.22 11.36 8.38
CA HIS A 313 -18.86 12.49 7.72
C HIS A 313 -18.00 12.85 6.53
N LEU A 314 -18.33 12.30 5.35
CA LEU A 314 -17.68 12.70 4.11
C LEU A 314 -17.92 14.21 3.92
N LYS A 315 -16.84 14.97 3.74
CA LYS A 315 -16.91 16.43 3.60
C LYS A 315 -17.66 16.80 2.33
N ASP A 316 -18.77 17.53 2.45
CA ASP A 316 -19.27 18.37 1.37
C ASP A 316 -18.34 19.58 1.22
N LYS A 317 -17.52 19.59 0.16
CA LYS A 317 -16.57 20.69 -0.14
C LYS A 317 -17.23 22.07 -0.35
N ALA A 318 -18.55 22.17 -0.32
CA ALA A 318 -19.26 23.44 -0.48
C ALA A 318 -19.08 24.41 0.70
N ASN A 319 -18.75 23.92 1.90
CA ASN A 319 -18.53 24.76 3.07
C ASN A 319 -17.07 24.68 3.52
N HIS A 320 -16.31 25.74 3.25
CA HIS A 320 -14.92 25.99 3.67
C HIS A 320 -14.76 26.20 5.20
N GLU A 321 -15.57 25.52 6.02
CA GLU A 321 -15.35 25.48 7.46
C GLU A 321 -14.66 24.15 7.80
N SER A 322 -13.51 24.26 8.45
CA SER A 322 -12.69 23.15 8.92
C SER A 322 -13.39 22.40 10.07
N LEU A 323 -14.48 21.69 9.75
CA LEU A 323 -15.02 20.67 10.64
C LEU A 323 -14.07 19.45 10.61
N PRO A 324 -13.83 18.79 11.75
CA PRO A 324 -13.03 17.57 11.78
C PRO A 324 -13.66 16.52 10.84
N LEU A 325 -12.84 15.75 10.12
CA LEU A 325 -13.32 14.66 9.24
C LEU A 325 -14.12 13.60 10.02
N PHE A 326 -13.97 13.57 11.35
CA PHE A 326 -14.49 12.56 12.24
C PHE A 326 -15.23 13.21 13.42
N ALA A 327 -16.35 12.62 13.83
CA ALA A 327 -17.09 13.06 15.02
C ALA A 327 -16.24 12.96 16.29
N GLU A 328 -16.42 13.90 17.23
CA GLU A 328 -15.77 13.88 18.55
C GLU A 328 -16.07 12.56 19.28
N ARG A 329 -15.01 11.81 19.60
CA ARG A 329 -15.08 10.60 20.42
C ARG A 329 -13.87 10.54 21.35
N SER A 330 -14.02 9.87 22.48
CA SER A 330 -12.90 9.35 23.25
C SER A 330 -12.24 8.22 22.46
N VAL A 331 -11.26 8.55 21.63
CA VAL A 331 -10.55 7.59 20.76
C VAL A 331 -9.48 6.85 21.58
N PRO A 332 -9.37 5.51 21.49
CA PRO A 332 -8.29 4.76 22.13
C PRO A 332 -6.89 5.23 21.69
N PHE A 333 -5.90 5.09 22.57
CA PHE A 333 -4.61 5.79 22.48
C PHE A 333 -3.56 5.26 21.46
N PRO A 334 -3.89 4.38 20.49
CA PRO A 334 -3.17 4.38 19.21
C PRO A 334 -3.89 5.16 18.10
N ALA A 335 -5.21 5.05 18.03
CA ALA A 335 -6.03 5.66 16.98
C ALA A 335 -6.00 7.20 17.06
N ALA A 336 -5.96 7.78 18.27
CA ALA A 336 -5.84 9.24 18.45
C ALA A 336 -4.52 9.78 17.88
N VAL A 337 -3.44 9.01 18.01
CA VAL A 337 -2.10 9.37 17.51
C VAL A 337 -2.06 9.36 15.98
N HIS A 338 -2.60 8.30 15.37
CA HIS A 338 -2.71 8.21 13.91
C HIS A 338 -3.56 9.33 13.34
N ARG A 339 -4.74 9.57 13.92
CA ARG A 339 -5.63 10.66 13.52
C ARG A 339 -4.94 12.02 13.62
N GLU A 340 -4.25 12.32 14.72
CA GLU A 340 -3.55 13.60 14.87
C GLU A 340 -2.44 13.76 13.82
N VAL A 341 -1.64 12.72 13.56
CA VAL A 341 -0.60 12.79 12.52
C VAL A 341 -1.20 13.06 11.15
N VAL A 342 -2.28 12.37 10.78
CA VAL A 342 -2.95 12.57 9.48
C VAL A 342 -3.55 13.96 9.37
N GLU A 343 -4.37 14.38 10.34
CA GLU A 343 -5.03 15.69 10.31
C GLU A 343 -4.06 16.86 10.40
N PHE A 344 -2.98 16.72 11.18
CA PHE A 344 -1.93 17.74 11.26
C PHE A 344 -1.23 17.91 9.90
N ASN A 345 -0.88 16.80 9.22
CA ASN A 345 -0.24 16.88 7.91
C ASN A 345 -1.21 17.39 6.83
N GLU A 346 -2.47 16.97 6.83
CA GLU A 346 -3.48 17.51 5.91
C GLU A 346 -3.64 19.02 6.09
N PHE A 347 -3.75 19.49 7.34
CA PHE A 347 -3.84 20.93 7.61
C PHE A 347 -2.59 21.66 7.12
N MET A 348 -1.39 21.15 7.42
CA MET A 348 -0.13 21.74 6.98
C MET A 348 -0.07 21.88 5.46
N ILE A 349 -0.41 20.83 4.71
CA ILE A 349 -0.41 20.88 3.25
C ILE A 349 -1.44 21.87 2.73
N ASN A 350 -2.67 21.86 3.26
CA ASN A 350 -3.71 22.78 2.83
C ASN A 350 -3.37 24.24 3.18
N TRP A 351 -2.67 24.48 4.28
CA TRP A 351 -2.12 25.79 4.65
C TRP A 351 -1.07 26.27 3.65
N LEU A 352 -0.14 25.41 3.26
CA LEU A 352 0.89 25.71 2.27
C LEU A 352 0.32 25.88 0.85
N LEU A 353 -0.78 25.21 0.52
CA LEU A 353 -1.54 25.41 -0.73
C LEU A 353 -2.45 26.65 -0.69
N GLY A 354 -2.73 27.19 0.49
CA GLY A 354 -3.69 28.30 0.66
C GLY A 354 -5.15 27.89 0.51
N GLU A 355 -5.47 26.61 0.73
CA GLU A 355 -6.83 26.04 0.62
C GLU A 355 -7.67 26.21 1.90
N VAL A 356 -7.03 26.55 3.02
CA VAL A 356 -7.68 26.93 4.28
C VAL A 356 -7.64 28.44 4.48
N SER A 357 -8.63 29.01 5.19
CA SER A 357 -8.67 30.45 5.43
C SER A 357 -7.44 30.94 6.21
N ASN A 358 -6.83 32.03 5.76
CA ASN A 358 -5.69 32.67 6.45
C ASN A 358 -6.16 33.50 7.65
N THR A 359 -6.50 32.84 8.76
CA THR A 359 -6.93 33.49 10.00
C THR A 359 -6.16 32.95 11.22
N GLU A 360 -6.20 33.69 12.33
CA GLU A 360 -5.67 33.20 13.61
C GLU A 360 -6.40 31.94 14.09
N SER A 361 -7.73 31.92 13.93
CA SER A 361 -8.55 30.76 14.31
C SER A 361 -8.15 29.50 13.55
N SER A 362 -7.97 29.61 12.23
CA SER A 362 -7.56 28.47 11.40
C SER A 362 -6.16 27.99 11.80
N PHE A 363 -5.19 28.90 11.93
CA PHE A 363 -3.82 28.53 12.28
C PHE A 363 -3.66 28.01 13.71
N ALA A 364 -4.60 28.31 14.61
CA ALA A 364 -4.66 27.73 15.94
C ALA A 364 -4.72 26.19 15.91
N ARG A 365 -5.14 25.57 14.79
CA ARG A 365 -5.01 24.13 14.57
C ARG A 365 -3.57 23.61 14.66
N LEU A 366 -2.59 24.41 14.25
CA LEU A 366 -1.16 24.08 14.34
C LEU A 366 -0.56 24.57 15.64
N SER A 367 -0.71 25.87 15.95
CA SER A 367 -0.07 26.45 17.13
C SER A 367 -0.62 25.89 18.44
N GLY A 368 -1.90 25.50 18.49
CA GLY A 368 -2.53 24.95 19.69
C GLY A 368 -2.03 23.56 20.10
N VAL A 369 -1.40 22.82 19.20
CA VAL A 369 -0.89 21.46 19.47
C VAL A 369 0.63 21.42 19.62
N ILE A 370 1.35 22.51 19.32
CA ILE A 370 2.81 22.59 19.41
C ILE A 370 3.21 23.04 20.82
N SER A 371 4.08 22.27 21.48
CA SER A 371 4.68 22.68 22.76
C SER A 371 5.62 23.87 22.57
N ASP A 372 5.62 24.82 23.52
CA ASP A 372 6.58 25.94 23.53
C ASP A 372 8.05 25.47 23.60
N GLN A 373 8.26 24.25 24.14
CA GLN A 373 9.60 23.63 24.24
C GLN A 373 9.95 22.77 23.02
N MET A 374 9.10 22.73 22.00
CA MET A 374 9.31 21.88 20.83
C MET A 374 10.55 22.30 20.05
N LYS A 375 11.28 21.28 19.58
CA LYS A 375 12.33 21.42 18.57
C LYS A 375 11.92 20.69 17.29
N ALA A 376 12.07 21.38 16.16
CA ALA A 376 11.81 20.83 14.84
C ALA A 376 13.10 20.74 14.03
N VAL A 377 13.33 19.62 13.34
CA VAL A 377 14.45 19.45 12.40
C VAL A 377 13.88 19.28 11.00
N LEU A 378 14.25 20.20 10.11
CA LEU A 378 13.81 20.20 8.72
C LEU A 378 14.69 19.29 7.85
N PRO A 379 14.23 18.89 6.65
CA PRO A 379 14.99 18.03 5.73
C PRO A 379 16.39 18.56 5.38
N GLU A 380 16.59 19.87 5.43
CA GLU A 380 17.86 20.55 5.18
C GLU A 380 18.85 20.45 6.35
N GLY A 381 18.48 19.81 7.45
CA GLY A 381 19.28 19.72 8.67
C GLY A 381 19.24 20.99 9.53
N ILE A 382 18.23 21.84 9.32
CA ILE A 382 18.02 23.08 10.09
C ILE A 382 17.16 22.76 11.31
N GLU A 383 17.67 23.08 12.50
CA GLU A 383 16.90 23.03 13.75
C GLU A 383 16.17 24.36 13.96
N LEU A 384 14.88 24.29 14.30
CA LEU A 384 14.03 25.42 14.66
C LEU A 384 13.39 25.21 16.04
N THR A 385 13.25 26.29 16.80
CA THR A 385 12.35 26.36 17.96
C THR A 385 10.88 26.38 17.51
N ALA A 386 9.96 26.18 18.46
CA ALA A 386 8.53 26.28 18.22
C ALA A 386 8.13 27.63 17.60
N GLU A 387 8.64 28.75 18.13
CA GLU A 387 8.36 30.10 17.64
C GLU A 387 8.87 30.30 16.20
N GLU A 388 10.10 29.87 15.92
CA GLU A 388 10.70 29.98 14.58
C GLU A 388 9.95 29.12 13.56
N LEU A 389 9.54 27.91 13.94
CA LEU A 389 8.73 27.03 13.09
C LEU A 389 7.38 27.67 12.76
N LEU A 390 6.64 28.15 13.76
CA LEU A 390 5.35 28.80 13.57
C LEU A 390 5.48 30.06 12.71
N CYS A 391 6.49 30.89 12.95
CA CYS A 391 6.79 32.08 12.16
C CYS A 391 7.10 31.73 10.69
N LYS A 392 7.88 30.66 10.45
CA LYS A 392 8.16 30.15 9.10
C LYS A 392 6.88 29.68 8.40
N LEU A 393 6.08 28.84 9.05
CA LEU A 393 4.83 28.32 8.47
C LEU A 393 3.83 29.43 8.13
N ARG A 394 3.76 30.49 8.96
CA ARG A 394 2.96 31.69 8.65
C ARG A 394 3.39 32.37 7.36
N LYS A 395 4.70 32.55 7.17
CA LYS A 395 5.26 33.18 5.97
C LYS A 395 5.09 32.33 4.72
N GLU A 396 4.96 31.01 4.88
CA GLU A 396 4.81 30.03 3.80
C GLU A 396 3.34 29.72 3.44
N TYR A 397 2.37 30.44 4.01
CA TYR A 397 0.96 30.31 3.61
C TYR A 397 0.81 30.51 2.10
N GLY A 398 0.16 29.57 1.42
CA GLY A 398 -0.03 29.63 -0.04
C GLY A 398 1.28 29.61 -0.84
N SER A 399 2.41 29.15 -0.27
CA SER A 399 3.68 29.08 -0.98
C SER A 399 3.75 27.98 -2.05
N ILE A 400 2.97 26.91 -1.91
CA ILE A 400 2.90 25.84 -2.91
C ILE A 400 1.91 26.27 -4.01
N GLN A 401 2.46 26.56 -5.19
CA GLN A 401 1.70 26.99 -6.37
C GLN A 401 1.51 25.84 -7.39
N VAL A 402 1.71 24.60 -6.97
CA VAL A 402 1.59 23.42 -7.83
C VAL A 402 0.14 22.92 -7.80
N SER A 403 -0.63 23.28 -8.83
CA SER A 403 -1.99 22.76 -9.00
C SER A 403 -1.99 21.24 -9.14
N GLY A 404 -2.92 20.56 -8.46
CA GLY A 404 -3.07 19.11 -8.51
C GLY A 404 -1.96 18.32 -7.79
N LEU A 405 -1.21 18.94 -6.88
CA LEU A 405 -0.25 18.24 -6.04
C LEU A 405 -0.98 17.16 -5.21
N ARG A 406 -0.61 15.90 -5.41
CA ARG A 406 -1.13 14.77 -4.62
C ARG A 406 -0.21 14.55 -3.44
N THR A 407 -0.77 14.45 -2.24
CA THR A 407 -0.02 14.12 -1.03
C THR A 407 -0.73 13.02 -0.25
N TRP A 408 0.03 12.11 0.34
CA TRP A 408 -0.52 11.08 1.21
C TRP A 408 0.51 10.62 2.23
N LEU A 409 0.01 10.08 3.34
CA LEU A 409 0.81 9.50 4.40
C LEU A 409 0.76 7.99 4.29
N ASP A 410 1.89 7.35 4.53
CA ASP A 410 2.04 5.90 4.47
C ASP A 410 2.90 5.39 5.63
N LYS A 411 2.75 4.13 5.99
CA LYS A 411 3.53 3.45 7.04
C LYS A 411 3.64 4.26 8.34
N ILE A 412 2.51 4.75 8.85
CA ILE A 412 2.45 5.35 10.19
C ILE A 412 2.67 4.23 11.22
N ASN A 413 3.65 4.39 12.09
CA ASN A 413 3.98 3.47 13.16
C ASN A 413 4.22 4.23 14.45
N GLU A 414 3.65 3.76 15.55
CA GLU A 414 3.81 4.29 16.88
C GLU A 414 4.59 3.34 17.80
N GLN A 415 5.41 3.93 18.66
CA GLN A 415 6.14 3.24 19.69
C GLN A 415 6.02 4.02 21.00
N LYS A 416 5.53 3.36 22.05
CA LYS A 416 5.51 3.95 23.39
C LYS A 416 6.94 4.08 23.93
N LEU A 417 7.39 5.30 24.20
CA LEU A 417 8.69 5.59 24.79
C LEU A 417 8.63 5.61 26.32
N ALA A 418 7.55 6.17 26.87
CA ALA A 418 7.29 6.24 28.30
C ALA A 418 5.76 6.27 28.52
N GLU A 419 5.33 6.35 29.77
CA GLU A 419 3.91 6.55 30.08
C GLU A 419 3.40 7.85 29.43
N GLY A 420 2.42 7.71 28.54
CA GLY A 420 1.87 8.84 27.78
C GLY A 420 2.82 9.44 26.74
N VAL A 421 4.03 8.93 26.48
CA VAL A 421 4.94 9.52 25.49
C VAL A 421 5.18 8.55 24.35
N TYR A 422 4.94 9.01 23.13
CA TYR A 422 4.95 8.18 21.92
C TYR A 422 5.93 8.75 20.91
N LEU A 423 6.82 7.90 20.40
CA LEU A 423 7.53 8.13 19.16
C LEU A 423 6.64 7.66 18.03
N VAL A 424 6.41 8.51 17.05
CA VAL A 424 5.62 8.17 15.86
C VAL A 424 6.47 8.42 14.65
N THR A 425 6.43 7.50 13.71
CA THR A 425 7.17 7.59 12.45
C THR A 425 6.24 7.34 11.28
N TRP A 426 6.44 8.04 10.17
CA TRP A 426 5.65 7.84 8.97
C TRP A 426 6.42 8.28 7.73
N GLN A 427 5.85 7.95 6.57
CA GLN A 427 6.31 8.40 5.27
C GLN A 427 5.30 9.40 4.72
N THR A 428 5.80 10.49 4.16
CA THR A 428 4.98 11.44 3.40
C THR A 428 5.42 11.37 1.95
N TRP A 429 4.45 11.23 1.06
CA TRP A 429 4.67 11.24 -0.37
C TRP A 429 4.03 12.49 -0.97
N GLU A 430 4.77 13.13 -1.88
CA GLU A 430 4.34 14.31 -2.63
C GLU A 430 4.55 14.02 -4.12
N GLN A 431 3.49 14.14 -4.93
CA GLN A 431 3.54 13.85 -6.36
C GLN A 431 2.78 14.91 -7.16
N PRO A 432 3.50 15.82 -7.85
CA PRO A 432 2.90 16.72 -8.84
C PRO A 432 2.24 15.94 -10.00
N PRO A 433 1.27 16.52 -10.73
CA PRO A 433 0.66 15.87 -11.88
C PRO A 433 1.67 15.46 -12.97
N ALA A 434 2.67 16.32 -13.20
CA ALA A 434 3.71 16.13 -14.20
C ALA A 434 5.11 16.17 -13.56
N GLY A 435 5.34 15.35 -12.53
CA GLY A 435 6.62 15.33 -11.82
C GLY A 435 6.93 14.00 -11.12
N GLU A 436 8.19 13.86 -10.72
CA GLU A 436 8.63 12.70 -9.95
C GLU A 436 8.05 12.73 -8.53
N LYS A 437 7.70 11.54 -8.05
CA LYS A 437 7.27 11.30 -6.68
C LYS A 437 8.43 11.61 -5.73
N LYS A 438 8.22 12.49 -4.75
CA LYS A 438 9.16 12.79 -3.67
C LYS A 438 8.68 12.13 -2.38
N GLY A 439 9.62 11.57 -1.62
CA GLY A 439 9.35 10.92 -0.35
C GLY A 439 10.07 11.61 0.79
N TYR A 440 9.46 11.59 1.96
CA TYR A 440 10.06 12.02 3.22
C TYR A 440 9.83 10.96 4.28
N PHE A 441 10.78 10.84 5.19
CA PHE A 441 10.59 10.10 6.43
C PHE A 441 10.48 11.10 7.57
N THR A 442 9.46 10.95 8.40
CA THR A 442 9.21 11.84 9.52
C THR A 442 9.15 11.03 10.80
N SER A 443 9.74 11.59 11.86
CA SER A 443 9.59 11.14 13.23
C SER A 443 9.10 12.28 14.09
N ALA A 444 8.21 11.99 15.04
CA ALA A 444 7.70 12.97 15.99
C ALA A 444 7.54 12.34 17.37
N VAL A 445 7.59 13.18 18.40
CA VAL A 445 7.28 12.78 19.77
C VAL A 445 5.99 13.47 20.18
N LEU A 446 4.98 12.69 20.56
CA LEU A 446 3.69 13.20 21.02
C LEU A 446 3.41 12.75 22.45
N LYS A 447 2.66 13.57 23.20
CA LYS A 447 2.11 13.22 24.51
C LYS A 447 0.66 13.70 24.65
N PRO A 448 -0.16 13.11 25.54
CA PRO A 448 -1.48 13.65 25.82
C PRO A 448 -1.41 15.06 26.42
N LYS A 449 -2.31 15.93 25.97
CA LYS A 449 -2.57 17.24 26.56
C LYS A 449 -4.08 17.53 26.41
N ALA A 450 -4.77 17.66 27.53
CA ALA A 450 -6.18 18.01 27.50
C ALA A 450 -6.38 19.42 26.90
N GLY A 451 -7.47 19.61 26.16
CA GLY A 451 -7.80 20.90 25.54
C GLY A 451 -7.11 21.18 24.21
N THR A 452 -6.27 20.27 23.71
CA THR A 452 -5.74 20.35 22.34
C THR A 452 -6.55 19.48 21.39
N THR A 453 -6.41 19.72 20.08
CA THR A 453 -7.00 18.87 19.04
C THR A 453 -6.51 17.42 19.21
N ASN A 454 -7.43 16.47 19.13
CA ASN A 454 -7.19 15.04 19.39
C ASN A 454 -6.55 14.71 20.76
N GLY A 455 -6.51 15.67 21.69
CA GLY A 455 -5.95 15.50 23.03
C GLY A 455 -4.44 15.26 23.05
N LEU A 456 -3.70 15.69 22.03
CA LEU A 456 -2.26 15.47 21.87
C LEU A 456 -1.47 16.78 21.74
N GLU A 457 -0.23 16.77 22.22
CA GLU A 457 0.76 17.83 22.07
C GLU A 457 2.02 17.27 21.41
N TRP A 458 2.57 18.02 20.47
CA TRP A 458 3.81 17.75 19.75
C TRP A 458 5.00 18.30 20.55
N LEU A 459 5.94 17.42 20.90
CA LEU A 459 7.16 17.75 21.65
C LEU A 459 8.39 17.83 20.76
N HIS A 460 8.38 17.11 19.64
CA HIS A 460 9.48 17.07 18.69
C HIS A 460 8.97 16.68 17.31
N PHE A 461 9.63 17.18 16.28
CA PHE A 461 9.42 16.80 14.89
C PHE A 461 10.76 16.76 14.17
N HIS A 462 10.99 15.73 13.37
CA HIS A 462 12.15 15.62 12.51
C HIS A 462 11.74 14.98 11.19
N LYS A 463 11.93 15.72 10.09
CA LYS A 463 11.66 15.28 8.73
C LYS A 463 12.97 15.19 7.95
N THR A 464 13.15 14.12 7.18
CA THR A 464 14.32 13.92 6.32
C THR A 464 13.89 13.49 4.91
N PHE A 465 14.71 13.79 3.91
CA PHE A 465 14.48 13.30 2.55
C PHE A 465 14.60 11.78 2.50
N ARG A 466 13.64 11.13 1.86
CA ARG A 466 13.66 9.69 1.63
C ARG A 466 14.05 9.43 0.18
N SER A 467 15.05 8.56 -0.02
CA SER A 467 15.29 8.03 -1.36
C SER A 467 14.07 7.26 -1.84
N THR A 468 13.63 7.52 -3.06
CA THR A 468 12.56 6.76 -3.72
C THR A 468 13.00 5.33 -4.02
N ASN A 469 14.31 5.05 -4.02
CA ASN A 469 14.88 3.72 -4.16
C ASN A 469 15.02 3.05 -2.79
N ASP A 470 14.05 2.20 -2.42
CA ASP A 470 14.16 1.34 -1.24
C ASP A 470 15.00 0.10 -1.61
N PRO A 471 16.23 -0.07 -1.09
CA PRO A 471 17.10 -1.19 -1.44
C PRO A 471 16.53 -2.54 -0.96
N LYS A 472 15.52 -2.55 -0.09
CA LYS A 472 14.86 -3.77 0.41
C LYS A 472 13.68 -4.21 -0.44
N ARG A 473 13.25 -3.41 -1.43
CA ARG A 473 12.17 -3.79 -2.35
C ARG A 473 12.72 -4.40 -3.64
N PRO A 474 11.96 -5.28 -4.31
CA PRO A 474 12.29 -5.76 -5.64
C PRO A 474 12.47 -4.56 -6.58
N GLN A 475 13.63 -4.47 -7.22
CA GLN A 475 13.86 -3.51 -8.30
C GLN A 475 13.32 -4.10 -9.61
N MET A 476 12.89 -3.22 -10.53
CA MET A 476 12.49 -3.63 -11.89
C MET A 476 13.69 -4.16 -12.68
#